data_AF-A0A5N4B088-F1
#
_entry.id   AF-A0A5N4B088-F1
#
_cell.length_a   1.000
_cell.length_b   1.000
_cell.length_c   1.000
_cell.angle_alpha   90.00
_cell.angle_beta   90.00
_cell.angle_gamma   90.00
#
_symmetry.space_group_name_H-M   'P 1'
#
loop_
_entity.id
_entity.type
_entity.pdbx_description
1 polymer ?
#
loop_
_entity_poly.entity_id
_entity_poly.type
_entity_poly.pdbx_seq_one_letter_code
_entity_poly.pdbx_strand_id
1 'polypeptide(L)'
;MADPRLKTLKIKTGVVRRLAKEKVVYEEEAEQQRARIEKFKQEGKDEYDIRKQEEVLQESLMMVPDCQRKLAKAIEELKNIIENELDLKDLEDYQTAVKIIEDAKLQLPNQDLSDPRLSYAYHNTVPIHQTSNDSNSLQLYDLSLPANVIETKSDDELWIETWLSKIGKIQINLNSTIEIKPTRSTVYKTNNIQIHSVRNSLRNCVQILNNLQSLQEYLKKNASTMSSAEWTKKTTEIGLIKEQFSKHMFQFESQETMSKILKAVEQRKKKRNCQRRRRQQRSIDSAKQREEIDKAHKEVDRWLENMKDEVERAKMEELMKKDADCVLAEVTKKKSDARKTLSLIASLVKLRQVREHAAKQRGEKVSLEDHNAFEKVTNHLTKIWDSALEVYGKEEKTLQVMLMQTATEDNNSARIAKERNIMHEWESAFFGPKTILAPSYFNLAVAEKDLDTFIAIRKSWDTFLSAEDESVSNIPVGWVLPNSNPNGDWAKYRNC
;
A
#
# COMPACT_ATOMS: atom_id res chain seq x y z
N MET A 1 17.92 -41.90 26.48
CA MET A 1 17.11 -41.05 25.59
C MET A 1 16.80 -39.77 26.35
N ALA A 2 17.04 -38.59 25.77
CA ALA A 2 16.73 -37.33 26.45
C ALA A 2 15.21 -37.19 26.63
N ASP A 3 14.78 -36.78 27.82
CA ASP A 3 13.37 -36.61 28.16
C ASP A 3 12.69 -35.62 27.17
N PRO A 4 11.61 -36.03 26.46
CA PRO A 4 10.86 -35.14 25.58
C PRO A 4 10.38 -33.84 26.24
N ARG A 5 10.18 -33.84 27.56
CA ARG A 5 9.78 -32.66 28.35
C ARG A 5 10.87 -31.59 28.38
N LEU A 6 12.11 -32.01 28.65
CA LEU A 6 13.28 -31.11 28.64
C LEU A 6 13.53 -30.47 27.28
N LYS A 7 13.27 -31.20 26.19
CA LYS A 7 13.35 -30.64 24.83
C LYS A 7 12.31 -29.52 24.64
N THR A 8 11.09 -29.73 25.14
CA THR A 8 10.00 -28.75 25.05
C THR A 8 10.31 -27.50 25.89
N LEU A 9 10.81 -27.69 27.10
CA LEU A 9 11.26 -26.62 28.00
C LEU A 9 12.34 -25.76 27.35
N LYS A 10 13.37 -26.37 26.74
CA LYS A 10 14.43 -25.65 26.00
C LYS A 10 13.88 -24.82 24.84
N ILE A 11 12.97 -25.39 24.05
CA ILE A 11 12.38 -24.71 22.90
C ILE A 11 11.61 -23.47 23.38
N LYS A 12 10.73 -23.63 24.37
CA LYS A 12 9.90 -22.54 24.89
C LYS A 12 10.73 -21.46 25.61
N THR A 13 11.77 -21.86 26.33
CA THR A 13 12.77 -20.95 26.89
C THR A 13 13.48 -20.14 25.80
N GLY A 14 13.84 -20.79 24.69
CA GLY A 14 14.41 -20.12 23.51
C GLY A 14 13.45 -19.15 22.83
N VAL A 15 12.14 -19.44 22.82
CA VAL A 15 11.11 -18.53 22.30
C VAL A 15 11.03 -17.25 23.13
N VAL A 16 10.94 -17.36 24.46
CA VAL A 16 10.91 -16.19 25.37
C VAL A 16 12.17 -15.35 25.20
N ARG A 17 13.36 -15.99 25.12
CA ARG A 17 14.63 -15.28 24.91
C ARG A 17 14.67 -14.49 23.60
N ARG A 18 14.12 -15.03 22.50
CA ARG A 18 14.08 -14.32 21.20
C ARG A 18 13.12 -13.14 21.25
N LEU A 19 11.91 -13.34 21.75
CA LEU A 19 10.90 -12.27 21.86
C LEU A 19 11.38 -11.14 22.78
N ALA A 20 12.09 -11.45 23.86
CA ALA A 20 12.72 -10.46 24.74
C ALA A 20 13.77 -9.62 23.98
N LYS A 21 14.60 -10.25 23.14
CA LYS A 21 15.57 -9.53 22.30
C LYS A 21 14.91 -8.70 21.20
N GLU A 22 13.89 -9.23 20.53
CA GLU A 22 13.13 -8.51 19.50
C GLU A 22 12.54 -7.21 20.07
N LYS A 23 11.94 -7.28 21.26
CA LYS A 23 11.44 -6.10 21.95
C LYS A 23 12.54 -5.04 22.18
N VAL A 24 13.69 -5.44 22.72
CA VAL A 24 14.81 -4.53 22.98
C VAL A 24 15.29 -3.86 21.69
N VAL A 25 15.40 -4.62 20.59
CA VAL A 25 15.81 -4.08 19.29
C VAL A 25 14.82 -3.01 18.80
N TYR A 26 13.51 -3.26 18.89
CA TYR A 26 12.51 -2.26 18.48
C TYR A 26 12.46 -1.03 19.40
N GLU A 27 12.74 -1.19 20.70
CA GLU A 27 12.86 -0.06 21.63
C GLU A 27 14.10 0.79 21.34
N GLU A 28 15.24 0.16 21.07
CA GLU A 28 16.47 0.84 20.67
C GLU A 28 16.29 1.56 19.33
N GLU A 29 15.60 0.95 18.36
CA GLU A 29 15.29 1.58 17.09
C GLU A 29 14.41 2.82 17.28
N ALA A 30 13.35 2.73 18.07
CA ALA A 30 12.50 3.88 18.37
C ALA A 30 13.29 5.02 19.05
N GLU A 31 14.22 4.70 19.95
CA GLU A 31 15.05 5.70 20.62
C GLU A 31 16.07 6.34 19.66
N GLN A 32 16.65 5.56 18.73
CA GLN A 32 17.50 6.09 17.67
C GLN A 32 16.73 7.06 16.76
N GLN A 33 15.48 6.75 16.41
CA GLN A 33 14.65 7.65 15.61
C GLN A 33 14.28 8.93 16.38
N ARG A 34 13.99 8.84 17.69
CA ARG A 34 13.80 10.02 18.55
C ARG A 34 15.02 10.91 18.60
N ALA A 35 16.20 10.32 18.84
CA ALA A 35 17.46 11.06 18.85
C ALA A 35 17.74 11.73 17.50
N ARG A 36 17.34 11.10 16.39
CA ARG A 36 17.46 11.67 15.05
C ARG A 36 16.52 12.85 14.82
N ILE A 37 15.27 12.77 15.28
CA ILE A 37 14.32 13.89 15.23
C ILE A 37 14.84 15.07 16.06
N GLU A 38 15.39 14.80 17.24
CA GLU A 38 15.96 15.84 18.10
C GLU A 38 17.16 16.54 17.43
N LYS A 39 18.03 15.78 16.75
CA LYS A 39 19.09 16.36 15.90
C LYS A 39 18.52 17.20 14.76
N PHE A 40 17.44 16.76 14.11
CA PHE A 40 16.82 17.52 13.03
C PHE A 40 16.22 18.84 13.53
N LYS A 41 15.66 18.84 14.74
CA LYS A 41 15.19 20.05 15.43
C LYS A 41 16.34 20.99 15.80
N GLN A 42 17.46 20.47 16.29
CA GLN A 42 18.65 21.26 16.64
C GLN A 42 19.37 21.84 15.41
N GLU A 43 19.40 21.11 14.29
CA GLU A 43 19.98 21.54 13.03
C GLU A 43 19.09 22.53 12.26
N GLY A 44 17.87 22.82 12.74
CA GLY A 44 16.94 23.75 12.12
C GLY A 44 16.44 23.27 10.75
N LYS A 45 16.27 21.96 10.56
CA LYS A 45 15.74 21.38 9.32
C LYS A 45 14.28 21.78 9.10
N ASP A 46 13.86 21.70 7.83
CA ASP A 46 12.49 22.04 7.43
C ASP A 46 11.43 21.18 8.14
N GLU A 47 10.27 21.77 8.37
CA GLU A 47 9.17 21.15 9.12
C GLU A 47 8.66 19.87 8.42
N TYR A 48 8.74 19.82 7.09
CA TYR A 48 8.39 18.62 6.32
C TYR A 48 9.30 17.43 6.65
N ASP A 49 10.61 17.65 6.73
CA ASP A 49 11.59 16.60 7.03
C ASP A 49 11.45 16.09 8.47
N ILE A 50 11.12 16.99 9.41
CA ILE A 50 10.84 16.63 10.81
C ILE A 50 9.57 15.78 10.88
N ARG A 51 8.48 16.21 10.22
CA ARG A 51 7.21 15.47 10.20
C ARG A 51 7.37 14.07 9.60
N LYS A 52 8.10 13.96 8.49
CA LYS A 52 8.39 12.68 7.85
C LYS A 52 9.21 11.76 8.77
N GLN A 53 10.17 12.32 9.50
CA GLN A 53 10.94 11.53 10.47
C GLN A 53 10.09 11.12 11.69
N GLU A 54 9.11 11.95 12.09
CA GLU A 54 8.12 11.61 13.12
C GLU A 54 7.19 10.47 12.68
N GLU A 55 6.83 10.37 11.39
CA GLU A 55 6.11 9.21 10.84
C GLU A 55 6.93 7.92 10.96
N VAL A 56 8.22 7.98 10.60
CA VAL A 56 9.14 6.83 10.75
C VAL A 56 9.25 6.40 12.22
N LEU A 57 9.29 7.36 13.14
CA LEU A 57 9.27 7.05 14.57
C LEU A 57 7.96 6.36 14.99
N GLN A 58 6.81 6.79 14.47
CA GLN A 58 5.53 6.14 14.76
C GLN A 58 5.50 4.69 14.26
N GLU A 59 6.03 4.39 13.08
CA GLU A 59 6.14 3.02 12.57
C GLU A 59 6.95 2.13 13.53
N SER A 60 8.12 2.58 14.00
CA SER A 60 8.93 1.84 14.97
C SER A 60 8.20 1.66 16.31
N LEU A 61 7.49 2.69 16.79
CA LEU A 61 6.71 2.61 18.04
C LEU A 61 5.52 1.66 17.95
N MET A 62 4.87 1.55 16.78
CA MET A 62 3.74 0.65 16.56
C MET A 62 4.11 -0.83 16.69
N MET A 63 5.39 -1.20 16.55
CA MET A 63 5.87 -2.58 16.65
C MET A 63 6.07 -3.05 18.10
N VAL A 64 6.33 -2.13 19.03
CA VAL A 64 6.64 -2.43 20.44
C VAL A 64 5.46 -3.10 21.17
N PRO A 65 4.20 -2.63 21.07
CA PRO A 65 3.07 -3.27 21.75
C PRO A 65 2.80 -4.70 21.30
N ASP A 66 3.02 -5.02 20.02
CA ASP A 66 2.82 -6.39 19.52
C ASP A 66 3.87 -7.35 20.09
N CYS A 67 5.13 -6.91 20.15
CA CYS A 67 6.22 -7.67 20.77
C CYS A 67 5.97 -7.91 22.26
N GLN A 68 5.49 -6.89 22.99
CA GLN A 68 5.10 -7.02 24.40
C GLN A 68 3.97 -8.04 24.60
N ARG A 69 2.93 -8.02 23.76
CA ARG A 69 1.84 -9.02 23.83
C ARG A 69 2.33 -10.44 23.56
N LYS A 70 3.16 -10.63 22.53
CA LYS A 70 3.76 -11.93 22.19
C LYS A 70 4.65 -12.45 23.32
N LEU A 71 5.48 -11.56 23.89
CA LEU A 71 6.34 -11.89 25.02
C LEU A 71 5.54 -12.27 26.27
N ALA A 72 4.50 -11.51 26.61
CA ALA A 72 3.62 -11.81 27.75
C ALA A 72 2.96 -13.19 27.62
N LYS A 73 2.43 -13.50 26.43
CA LYS A 73 1.84 -14.83 26.14
C LYS A 73 2.89 -15.95 26.23
N ALA A 74 4.09 -15.75 25.69
CA ALA A 74 5.15 -16.75 25.75
C ALA A 74 5.65 -16.98 27.18
N ILE A 75 5.70 -15.93 28.01
CA ILE A 75 6.00 -16.04 29.44
C ILE A 75 4.92 -16.84 30.17
N GLU A 76 3.65 -16.59 29.91
CA GLU A 76 2.53 -17.35 30.50
C GLU A 76 2.59 -18.83 30.10
N GLU A 77 2.83 -19.13 28.82
CA GLU A 77 3.02 -20.50 28.35
C GLU A 77 4.21 -21.20 29.03
N LEU A 78 5.35 -20.52 29.18
CA LEU A 78 6.53 -21.11 29.84
C LEU A 78 6.33 -21.29 31.35
N LYS A 79 5.63 -20.35 32.02
CA LYS A 79 5.23 -20.49 33.43
C LYS A 79 4.34 -21.72 33.63
N ASN A 80 3.31 -21.88 32.78
CA ASN A 80 2.41 -23.03 32.87
C ASN A 80 3.17 -24.36 32.72
N ILE A 81 4.21 -24.42 31.87
CA ILE A 81 5.04 -25.63 31.73
C ILE A 81 5.86 -25.87 33.02
N ILE A 82 6.49 -24.82 33.55
CA ILE A 82 7.30 -24.88 34.79
C ILE A 82 6.48 -25.27 36.02
N GLU A 83 5.22 -24.83 36.10
CA GLU A 83 4.29 -25.18 37.19
C GLU A 83 3.79 -26.62 37.11
N ASN A 84 3.69 -27.20 35.91
CA ASN A 84 3.29 -28.58 35.72
C ASN A 84 4.46 -29.58 35.85
N GLU A 85 5.70 -29.14 35.66
CA GLU A 85 6.91 -29.96 35.66
C GLU A 85 7.83 -29.63 36.87
N LEU A 86 7.25 -29.62 38.08
CA LEU A 86 7.95 -29.30 39.34
C LEU A 86 8.96 -30.37 39.79
N ASP A 87 8.92 -31.56 39.17
CA ASP A 87 9.83 -32.68 39.36
C ASP A 87 11.20 -32.47 38.71
N LEU A 88 11.35 -31.46 37.83
CA LEU A 88 12.59 -31.13 37.11
C LEU A 88 13.37 -29.95 37.70
N LYS A 89 13.05 -29.51 38.93
CA LYS A 89 13.64 -28.32 39.58
C LYS A 89 15.15 -28.34 39.74
N ASP A 90 15.73 -29.53 39.91
CA ASP A 90 17.16 -29.70 40.15
C ASP A 90 17.99 -29.67 38.85
N LEU A 91 17.33 -29.60 37.68
CA LEU A 91 18.01 -29.50 36.39
C LEU A 91 18.34 -28.05 36.02
N GLU A 92 19.54 -27.85 35.48
CA GLU A 92 20.06 -26.56 34.99
C GLU A 92 19.12 -25.90 33.95
N ASP A 93 18.47 -26.71 33.12
CA ASP A 93 17.53 -26.25 32.10
C ASP A 93 16.25 -25.63 32.69
N TYR A 94 15.84 -26.07 33.90
CA TYR A 94 14.71 -25.50 34.62
C TYR A 94 15.09 -24.17 35.28
N GLN A 95 16.25 -24.12 35.93
CA GLN A 95 16.76 -22.90 36.57
C GLN A 95 17.02 -21.79 35.54
N THR A 96 17.54 -22.14 34.37
CA THR A 96 17.72 -21.18 33.27
C THR A 96 16.39 -20.66 32.73
N ALA A 97 15.36 -21.52 32.61
CA ALA A 97 14.02 -21.11 32.21
C ALA A 97 13.38 -20.13 33.21
N VAL A 98 13.51 -20.39 34.52
CA VAL A 98 13.04 -19.50 35.59
C VAL A 98 13.73 -18.14 35.52
N LYS A 99 15.07 -18.13 35.38
CA LYS A 99 15.84 -16.89 35.27
C LYS A 99 15.41 -16.06 34.05
N ILE A 100 15.18 -16.70 32.91
CA ILE A 100 14.75 -16.03 31.67
C ILE A 100 13.35 -15.45 31.79
N ILE A 101 12.45 -16.11 32.55
CA ILE A 101 11.14 -15.53 32.86
C ILE A 101 11.29 -14.28 33.73
N GLU A 102 12.16 -14.32 34.74
CA GLU A 102 12.40 -13.18 35.64
C GLU A 102 12.99 -11.99 34.87
N ASP A 103 14.02 -12.23 34.06
CA ASP A 103 14.63 -11.22 33.19
C ASP A 103 13.61 -10.65 32.18
N ALA A 104 12.76 -11.50 31.59
CA ALA A 104 11.77 -11.06 30.61
C ALA A 104 10.56 -10.34 31.25
N LYS A 105 10.24 -10.62 32.52
CA LYS A 105 9.20 -9.88 33.27
C LYS A 105 9.62 -8.44 33.53
N LEU A 106 10.89 -8.20 33.85
CA LEU A 106 11.44 -6.85 34.06
C LEU A 106 11.31 -5.98 32.79
N GLN A 107 11.22 -6.62 31.62
CA GLN A 107 11.05 -5.95 30.34
C GLN A 107 9.59 -5.65 30.00
N LEU A 108 8.60 -6.17 30.72
CA LEU A 108 7.20 -5.82 30.50
C LEU A 108 6.80 -4.61 31.36
N PRO A 109 5.94 -3.71 30.86
CA PRO A 109 5.39 -2.64 31.68
C PRO A 109 4.60 -3.26 32.86
N ASN A 110 4.79 -2.72 34.08
CA ASN A 110 4.16 -3.22 35.30
C ASN A 110 2.64 -3.35 35.12
N GLN A 111 2.11 -4.52 35.48
CA GLN A 111 0.76 -4.99 35.20
C GLN A 111 -0.36 -4.32 36.04
N ASP A 112 -0.08 -3.18 36.68
CA ASP A 112 -1.01 -2.49 37.60
C ASP A 112 -1.83 -1.36 36.97
N LEU A 113 -1.82 -1.24 35.64
CA LEU A 113 -2.75 -0.39 34.91
C LEU A 113 -3.53 -1.23 33.90
N SER A 114 -4.49 -1.99 34.43
CA SER A 114 -5.56 -2.60 33.63
C SER A 114 -6.49 -1.50 33.11
N ASP A 115 -6.09 -0.81 32.03
CA ASP A 115 -6.99 0.05 31.27
C ASP A 115 -7.90 -0.84 30.38
N PRO A 116 -9.22 -0.91 30.62
CA PRO A 116 -10.14 -1.73 29.85
C PRO A 116 -10.29 -1.31 28.38
N ARG A 117 -9.64 -0.22 27.95
CA ARG A 117 -9.68 0.29 26.58
C ARG A 117 -8.77 -0.44 25.58
N LEU A 118 -7.86 -1.29 26.04
CA LEU A 118 -7.00 -2.10 25.16
C LEU A 118 -7.64 -3.41 24.65
N SER A 119 -8.91 -3.66 25.01
CA SER A 119 -9.73 -4.71 24.40
C SER A 119 -10.38 -4.21 23.10
N TYR A 120 -9.58 -3.90 22.09
CA TYR A 120 -10.07 -3.89 20.72
C TYR A 120 -9.36 -4.98 19.92
N ALA A 121 -10.18 -5.94 19.47
CA ALA A 121 -9.78 -6.97 18.55
C ALA A 121 -9.21 -6.34 17.27
N TYR A 122 -7.90 -6.44 17.10
CA TYR A 122 -7.27 -6.21 15.80
C TYR A 122 -7.50 -7.45 14.95
N HIS A 123 -8.48 -7.35 14.06
CA HIS A 123 -8.51 -8.16 12.85
C HIS A 123 -7.30 -7.79 11.99
N ASN A 124 -6.57 -8.80 11.54
CA ASN A 124 -5.51 -8.67 10.55
C ASN A 124 -6.05 -7.99 9.28
N THR A 125 -5.68 -6.73 9.08
CA THR A 125 -5.51 -6.12 7.76
C THR A 125 -4.30 -5.21 7.86
N VAL A 126 -3.27 -5.54 7.09
CA VAL A 126 -2.07 -4.72 6.87
C VAL A 126 -2.51 -3.35 6.33
N PRO A 127 -2.15 -2.22 6.97
CA PRO A 127 -2.23 -0.92 6.34
C PRO A 127 -1.09 -0.82 5.33
N ILE A 128 -1.44 -0.81 4.05
CA ILE A 128 -0.55 -0.37 2.98
C ILE A 128 -0.32 1.12 3.20
N HIS A 129 0.95 1.52 3.33
CA HIS A 129 1.38 2.91 3.26
C HIS A 129 0.84 3.54 1.96
N GLN A 130 -0.14 4.42 2.10
CA GLN A 130 -0.35 5.49 1.13
C GLN A 130 0.66 6.58 1.47
N THR A 131 1.55 6.86 0.51
CA THR A 131 2.45 8.00 0.57
C THR A 131 1.62 9.28 0.66
N SER A 132 1.87 10.05 1.71
CA SER A 132 1.34 11.39 1.94
C SER A 132 1.70 12.31 0.77
N ASN A 133 0.69 12.68 -0.01
CA ASN A 133 0.71 13.85 -0.84
C ASN A 133 -0.17 14.89 -0.13
N ASP A 134 0.45 15.77 0.66
CA ASP A 134 -0.23 16.94 1.21
C ASP A 134 -0.03 18.11 0.26
N SER A 135 -1.09 18.45 -0.44
CA SER A 135 -1.38 19.83 -0.84
C SER A 135 -2.89 19.98 -0.96
N ASN A 136 -3.48 20.51 0.11
CA ASN A 136 -4.64 21.40 0.12
C ASN A 136 -5.77 21.17 -0.90
N SER A 137 -6.86 20.61 -0.37
CA SER A 137 -8.19 21.22 -0.44
C SER A 137 -8.54 22.00 -1.72
N LEU A 138 -8.93 21.27 -2.76
CA LEU A 138 -9.92 21.73 -3.73
C LEU A 138 -11.01 20.67 -3.82
N GLN A 139 -12.00 20.79 -2.93
CA GLN A 139 -13.31 20.19 -3.16
C GLN A 139 -13.93 20.88 -4.38
N LEU A 140 -13.88 20.23 -5.53
CA LEU A 140 -14.81 20.54 -6.61
C LEU A 140 -16.16 19.95 -6.22
N TYR A 141 -17.13 20.86 -6.12
CA TYR A 141 -18.51 20.64 -5.73
C TYR A 141 -19.20 19.55 -6.56
N ASP A 142 -19.85 18.62 -5.88
CA ASP A 142 -20.97 17.86 -6.41
C ASP A 142 -22.17 18.80 -6.55
N LEU A 143 -22.58 19.02 -7.80
CA LEU A 143 -23.66 19.90 -8.20
C LEU A 143 -25.05 19.24 -7.99
N SER A 144 -25.35 18.82 -6.76
CA SER A 144 -26.74 18.57 -6.36
C SER A 144 -27.02 18.97 -4.91
N LEU A 145 -27.74 20.08 -4.76
CA LEU A 145 -28.23 20.64 -3.49
C LEU A 145 -29.09 19.65 -2.70
N PRO A 146 -28.77 19.40 -1.41
CA PRO A 146 -29.76 19.16 -0.38
C PRO A 146 -29.98 20.46 0.40
N ALA A 147 -31.22 20.95 0.40
CA ALA A 147 -31.65 22.12 1.15
C ALA A 147 -31.33 22.01 2.65
N ASN A 148 -30.83 23.12 3.21
CA ASN A 148 -30.61 23.43 4.63
C ASN A 148 -29.53 22.63 5.36
N VAL A 149 -28.27 23.07 5.19
CA VAL A 149 -27.19 22.85 6.16
C VAL A 149 -27.16 24.07 7.10
N ILE A 150 -27.46 23.84 8.37
CA ILE A 150 -27.29 24.82 9.44
C ILE A 150 -25.85 24.65 9.94
N GLU A 151 -24.98 25.63 9.67
CA GLU A 151 -23.65 25.72 10.26
C GLU A 151 -23.78 25.94 11.77
N THR A 152 -23.31 24.98 12.56
CA THR A 152 -23.19 25.14 14.01
C THR A 152 -21.87 25.81 14.30
N LYS A 153 -21.89 27.12 14.56
CA LYS A 153 -20.73 27.87 15.05
C LYS A 153 -20.23 27.31 16.38
N SER A 154 -18.91 27.30 16.57
CA SER A 154 -18.28 26.87 17.82
C SER A 154 -18.59 27.85 18.97
N ASP A 155 -18.58 27.38 20.22
CA ASP A 155 -18.81 28.24 21.41
C ASP A 155 -17.78 29.38 21.49
N ASP A 156 -16.54 29.12 21.04
CA ASP A 156 -15.46 30.11 20.98
C ASP A 156 -15.72 31.19 19.91
N GLU A 157 -16.32 30.83 18.77
CA GLU A 157 -16.69 31.79 17.72
C GLU A 157 -17.81 32.72 18.19
N LEU A 158 -18.81 32.18 18.89
CA LEU A 158 -19.88 32.97 19.48
C LEU A 158 -19.33 33.94 20.54
N TRP A 159 -18.36 33.50 21.34
CA TRP A 159 -17.71 34.36 22.32
C TRP A 159 -16.92 35.50 21.65
N ILE A 160 -16.14 35.19 20.60
CA ILE A 160 -15.36 36.18 19.84
C ILE A 160 -16.29 37.19 19.16
N GLU A 161 -17.36 36.75 18.49
CA GLU A 161 -18.32 37.65 17.83
C GLU A 161 -19.03 38.56 18.85
N THR A 162 -19.38 38.03 20.02
CA THR A 162 -20.01 38.80 21.10
C THR A 162 -19.04 39.84 21.68
N TRP A 163 -17.77 39.47 21.85
CA TRP A 163 -16.73 40.37 22.35
C TRP A 163 -16.39 41.48 21.36
N LEU A 164 -16.27 41.15 20.06
CA LEU A 164 -16.01 42.11 18.98
C LEU A 164 -17.18 43.09 18.76
N SER A 165 -18.43 42.62 18.95
CA SER A 165 -19.62 43.48 18.96
C SER A 165 -19.60 44.45 20.14
N LYS A 166 -19.22 43.99 21.34
CA LYS A 166 -19.13 44.83 22.55
C LYS A 166 -18.07 45.93 22.46
N ILE A 167 -17.03 45.73 21.67
CA ILE A 167 -15.95 46.71 21.40
C ILE A 167 -16.29 47.61 20.19
N GLY A 168 -17.45 47.40 19.55
CA GLY A 168 -17.91 48.23 18.42
C GLY A 168 -17.16 47.97 17.11
N LYS A 169 -16.44 46.84 17.01
CA LYS A 169 -15.65 46.46 15.82
C LYS A 169 -16.51 45.74 14.76
N ILE A 170 -17.69 45.24 15.13
CA ILE A 170 -18.63 44.52 14.25
C ILE A 170 -20.06 44.99 14.53
N GLN A 171 -20.87 45.19 13.48
CA GLN A 171 -22.32 45.30 13.60
C GLN A 171 -22.98 43.99 13.17
N ILE A 172 -23.59 43.29 14.13
CA ILE A 172 -24.33 42.06 13.84
C ILE A 172 -25.76 42.46 13.45
N ASN A 173 -26.17 42.09 12.25
CA ASN A 173 -27.52 42.34 11.73
C ASN A 173 -28.53 41.45 12.47
N LEU A 174 -29.36 42.05 13.32
CA LEU A 174 -30.32 41.38 14.21
C LEU A 174 -31.54 40.75 13.51
N ASN A 175 -31.57 40.68 12.18
CA ASN A 175 -32.70 40.09 11.43
C ASN A 175 -32.53 38.60 11.11
N SER A 176 -31.50 37.94 11.63
CA SER A 176 -31.52 36.48 11.73
C SER A 176 -32.13 36.12 13.09
N THR A 177 -33.45 35.94 13.10
CA THR A 177 -34.16 35.36 14.23
C THR A 177 -33.51 34.02 14.57
N ILE A 178 -32.62 34.02 15.55
CA ILE A 178 -32.18 32.81 16.22
C ILE A 178 -33.42 32.30 16.94
N GLU A 179 -34.11 31.36 16.30
CA GLU A 179 -34.97 30.44 17.02
C GLU A 179 -34.08 29.70 18.01
N ILE A 180 -34.04 30.22 19.24
CA ILE A 180 -33.56 29.49 20.40
C ILE A 180 -34.46 28.27 20.49
N LYS A 181 -34.03 27.14 19.93
CA LYS A 181 -34.64 25.86 20.25
C LYS A 181 -34.50 25.72 21.76
N PRO A 182 -35.60 25.61 22.52
CA PRO A 182 -35.49 25.34 23.93
C PRO A 182 -34.62 24.10 24.08
N THR A 183 -33.56 24.22 24.88
CA THR A 183 -32.83 23.10 25.48
C THR A 183 -33.83 21.97 25.67
N ARG A 184 -33.58 20.82 25.05
CA ARG A 184 -34.44 19.63 25.11
C ARG A 184 -34.75 19.34 26.58
N SER A 185 -35.81 19.95 27.10
CA SER A 185 -36.60 19.35 28.15
C SER A 185 -36.94 17.99 27.58
N THR A 186 -36.59 16.96 28.31
CA THR A 186 -37.08 15.61 28.09
C THR A 186 -38.60 15.65 28.20
N VAL A 187 -39.25 16.09 27.13
CA VAL A 187 -40.65 15.86 26.88
C VAL A 187 -40.72 14.35 26.73
N TYR A 188 -41.12 13.69 27.82
CA TYR A 188 -41.48 12.29 27.81
C TYR A 188 -42.39 12.07 26.61
N LYS A 189 -41.85 11.43 25.56
CA LYS A 189 -42.62 11.05 24.38
C LYS A 189 -43.82 10.26 24.89
N THR A 190 -45.00 10.83 24.71
CA THR A 190 -46.29 10.21 25.00
C THR A 190 -46.29 8.79 24.42
N ASN A 191 -46.33 7.79 25.31
CA ASN A 191 -46.63 6.38 25.06
C ASN A 191 -46.25 5.87 23.65
N ASN A 192 -44.95 5.65 23.42
CA ASN A 192 -44.51 4.94 22.21
C ASN A 192 -45.00 3.49 22.29
N ILE A 193 -45.92 3.10 21.40
CA ILE A 193 -46.53 1.77 21.44
C ILE A 193 -45.46 0.70 21.24
N GLN A 194 -45.29 -0.15 22.24
CA GLN A 194 -44.35 -1.26 22.20
C GLN A 194 -44.92 -2.40 21.34
N ILE A 195 -44.43 -2.55 20.11
CA ILE A 195 -44.89 -3.59 19.15
C ILE A 195 -44.82 -5.00 19.77
N HIS A 196 -43.82 -5.29 20.60
CA HIS A 196 -43.71 -6.59 21.28
C HIS A 196 -44.81 -6.80 22.33
N SER A 197 -45.20 -5.75 23.07
CA SER A 197 -46.27 -5.81 24.07
C SER A 197 -47.60 -6.07 23.38
N VAL A 198 -47.89 -5.37 22.29
CA VAL A 198 -49.10 -5.57 21.47
C VAL A 198 -49.15 -6.99 20.89
N ARG A 199 -48.02 -7.50 20.39
CA ARG A 199 -47.91 -8.89 19.91
C ARG A 199 -48.22 -9.90 21.01
N ASN A 200 -47.78 -9.65 22.26
CA ASN A 200 -48.04 -10.53 23.39
C ASN A 200 -49.50 -10.47 23.82
N SER A 201 -50.11 -9.29 23.90
CA SER A 201 -51.56 -9.15 24.17
C SER A 201 -52.39 -9.93 23.15
N LEU A 202 -52.06 -9.84 21.85
CA LEU A 202 -52.78 -10.55 20.80
C LEU A 202 -52.58 -12.07 20.89
N ARG A 203 -51.38 -12.54 21.25
CA ARG A 203 -51.12 -13.96 21.53
C ARG A 203 -51.94 -14.47 22.72
N ASN A 204 -52.02 -13.69 23.79
CA ASN A 204 -52.81 -14.03 24.97
C ASN A 204 -54.31 -14.08 24.64
N CYS A 205 -54.83 -13.16 23.82
CA CYS A 205 -56.21 -13.22 23.33
C CYS A 205 -56.48 -14.52 22.56
N VAL A 206 -55.57 -14.94 21.68
CA VAL A 206 -55.70 -16.20 20.93
C VAL A 206 -55.66 -17.42 21.85
N GLN A 207 -54.77 -17.42 22.86
CA GLN A 207 -54.71 -18.49 23.86
C GLN A 207 -56.00 -18.58 24.69
N ILE A 208 -56.54 -17.43 25.13
CA ILE A 208 -57.79 -17.37 25.88
C ILE A 208 -58.97 -17.88 25.02
N LEU A 209 -59.03 -17.53 23.74
CA LEU A 209 -60.06 -18.05 22.82
C LEU A 209 -59.99 -19.58 22.68
N ASN A 210 -58.78 -20.15 22.55
CA ASN A 210 -58.60 -21.59 22.51
C ASN A 210 -59.03 -22.26 23.82
N ASN A 211 -58.73 -21.64 24.97
CA ASN A 211 -59.15 -22.14 26.28
C ASN A 211 -60.69 -22.12 26.41
N LEU A 212 -61.34 -21.03 26.01
CA LEU A 212 -62.81 -20.93 25.99
C LEU A 212 -63.45 -21.96 25.05
N GLN A 213 -62.83 -22.23 23.90
CA GLN A 213 -63.29 -23.25 22.97
C GLN A 213 -63.17 -24.66 23.58
N SER A 214 -62.04 -24.97 24.23
CA SER A 214 -61.86 -26.25 24.92
C SER A 214 -62.85 -26.45 26.08
N LEU A 215 -63.15 -25.38 26.83
CA LEU A 215 -64.15 -25.38 27.89
C LEU A 215 -65.57 -25.52 27.34
N GLN A 216 -65.87 -24.89 26.20
CA GLN A 216 -67.14 -25.06 25.51
C GLN A 216 -67.32 -26.52 25.05
N GLU A 217 -66.30 -27.14 24.48
CA GLU A 217 -66.33 -28.56 24.09
C GLU A 217 -66.47 -29.50 25.29
N TYR A 218 -65.78 -29.21 26.39
CA TYR A 218 -65.91 -29.94 27.66
C TYR A 218 -67.33 -29.86 28.22
N LEU A 219 -67.92 -28.66 28.26
CA LEU A 219 -69.29 -28.46 28.76
C LEU A 219 -70.34 -29.10 27.85
N LYS A 220 -70.12 -29.11 26.52
CA LYS A 220 -70.99 -29.83 25.57
C LYS A 220 -70.96 -31.33 25.81
N LYS A 221 -69.78 -31.91 26.08
CA LYS A 221 -69.63 -33.36 26.34
C LYS A 221 -70.23 -33.80 27.68
N ASN A 222 -70.19 -32.94 28.69
CA ASN A 222 -70.65 -33.27 30.04
C ASN A 222 -72.04 -32.67 30.37
N ALA A 223 -72.80 -32.28 29.35
CA ALA A 223 -74.07 -31.59 29.54
C ALA A 223 -75.11 -32.38 30.35
N SER A 224 -75.06 -33.71 30.27
CA SER A 224 -75.98 -34.65 30.94
C SER A 224 -75.44 -35.23 32.26
N THR A 225 -74.16 -35.00 32.60
CA THR A 225 -73.48 -35.65 33.73
C THR A 225 -73.07 -34.71 34.85
N MET A 226 -73.05 -33.39 34.64
CA MET A 226 -72.59 -32.41 35.64
C MET A 226 -73.68 -31.94 36.60
N SER A 227 -73.32 -31.79 37.88
CA SER A 227 -74.19 -31.25 38.94
C SER A 227 -74.38 -29.73 38.83
N SER A 228 -75.51 -29.21 39.33
CA SER A 228 -75.82 -27.77 39.36
C SER A 228 -74.71 -26.93 40.05
N ALA A 229 -74.06 -27.47 41.07
CA ALA A 229 -72.94 -26.82 41.76
C ALA A 229 -71.65 -26.78 40.92
N GLU A 230 -71.47 -27.71 39.99
CA GLU A 230 -70.31 -27.75 39.09
C GLU A 230 -70.51 -26.83 37.87
N TRP A 231 -71.76 -26.74 37.40
CA TRP A 231 -72.18 -25.76 36.41
C TRP A 231 -71.91 -24.33 36.87
N THR A 232 -72.34 -23.97 38.08
CA THR A 232 -72.11 -22.62 38.64
C THR A 232 -70.61 -22.29 38.73
N LYS A 233 -69.77 -23.23 39.19
CA LYS A 233 -68.31 -23.07 39.21
C LYS A 233 -67.74 -22.83 37.80
N LYS A 234 -68.13 -23.62 36.81
CA LYS A 234 -67.64 -23.46 35.42
C LYS A 234 -68.14 -22.17 34.76
N THR A 235 -69.35 -21.71 35.08
CA THR A 235 -69.86 -20.41 34.64
C THR A 235 -69.05 -19.25 35.24
N THR A 236 -68.66 -19.33 36.51
CA THR A 236 -67.78 -18.32 37.13
C THR A 236 -66.39 -18.32 36.50
N GLU A 237 -65.82 -19.49 36.20
CA GLU A 237 -64.53 -19.63 35.51
C GLU A 237 -64.58 -19.01 34.10
N ILE A 238 -65.65 -19.24 33.34
CA ILE A 238 -65.87 -18.59 32.03
C ILE A 238 -65.98 -17.06 32.19
N GLY A 239 -66.64 -16.57 33.24
CA GLY A 239 -66.72 -15.14 33.54
C GLY A 239 -65.34 -14.51 33.73
N LEU A 240 -64.48 -15.15 34.53
CA LEU A 240 -63.10 -14.71 34.75
C LEU A 240 -62.25 -14.74 33.48
N ILE A 241 -62.39 -15.78 32.66
CA ILE A 241 -61.66 -15.89 31.39
C ILE A 241 -62.12 -14.81 30.39
N LYS A 242 -63.42 -14.49 30.36
CA LYS A 242 -63.96 -13.38 29.55
C LYS A 242 -63.45 -12.03 30.02
N GLU A 243 -63.35 -11.79 31.33
CA GLU A 243 -62.79 -10.56 31.87
C GLU A 243 -61.31 -10.38 31.50
N GLN A 244 -60.53 -11.47 31.58
CA GLN A 244 -59.14 -11.49 31.12
C GLN A 244 -59.01 -11.21 29.62
N PHE A 245 -59.93 -11.73 28.80
CA PHE A 245 -59.98 -11.43 27.37
C PHE A 245 -60.27 -9.95 27.12
N SER A 246 -61.30 -9.39 27.75
CA SER A 246 -61.65 -7.98 27.62
C SER A 246 -60.51 -7.06 28.03
N LYS A 247 -59.78 -7.40 29.10
CA LYS A 247 -58.59 -6.65 29.54
C LYS A 247 -57.49 -6.62 28.47
N HIS A 248 -57.23 -7.73 27.77
CA HIS A 248 -56.25 -7.76 26.68
C HIS A 248 -56.79 -7.13 25.39
N MET A 249 -58.09 -7.21 25.13
CA MET A 249 -58.74 -6.68 23.93
C MET A 249 -58.92 -5.16 23.96
N PHE A 250 -59.05 -4.55 25.14
CA PHE A 250 -59.21 -3.11 25.34
C PHE A 250 -58.16 -2.25 24.58
N GLN A 251 -56.95 -2.76 24.39
CA GLN A 251 -55.88 -2.07 23.65
C GLN A 251 -56.15 -1.95 22.14
N PHE A 252 -57.04 -2.77 21.60
CA PHE A 252 -57.40 -2.86 20.18
C PHE A 252 -58.77 -2.25 19.86
N GLU A 253 -59.55 -1.86 20.88
CA GLU A 253 -60.90 -1.31 20.70
C GLU A 253 -60.92 0.14 20.18
N SER A 254 -59.86 0.91 20.46
CA SER A 254 -59.74 2.27 19.95
C SER A 254 -59.19 2.29 18.51
N GLN A 255 -59.92 2.93 17.60
CA GLN A 255 -59.49 3.14 16.21
C GLN A 255 -58.17 3.92 16.12
N GLU A 256 -57.90 4.80 17.09
CA GLU A 256 -56.68 5.59 17.16
C GLU A 256 -55.48 4.74 17.58
N THR A 257 -55.65 3.83 18.55
CA THR A 257 -54.57 2.91 18.97
C THR A 257 -54.23 1.92 17.87
N MET A 258 -55.24 1.37 17.18
CA MET A 258 -55.05 0.51 16.01
C MET A 258 -54.29 1.20 14.88
N SER A 259 -54.65 2.44 14.56
CA SER A 259 -53.94 3.23 13.53
C SER A 259 -52.48 3.49 13.90
N LYS A 260 -52.19 3.76 15.19
CA LYS A 260 -50.83 3.94 15.69
C LYS A 260 -50.02 2.64 15.64
N ILE A 261 -50.61 1.49 15.99
CA ILE A 261 -49.99 0.16 15.90
C ILE A 261 -49.61 -0.17 14.45
N LEU A 262 -50.55 -0.02 13.51
CA LEU A 262 -50.33 -0.33 12.10
C LEU A 262 -49.23 0.55 11.50
N LYS A 263 -49.23 1.85 11.80
CA LYS A 263 -48.16 2.77 11.39
C LYS A 263 -46.80 2.34 11.94
N ALA A 264 -46.71 1.95 13.21
CA ALA A 264 -45.45 1.50 13.82
C ALA A 264 -44.92 0.20 13.18
N VAL A 265 -45.81 -0.75 12.87
CA VAL A 265 -45.44 -2.00 12.18
C VAL A 265 -44.95 -1.72 10.76
N GLU A 266 -45.63 -0.86 10.01
CA GLU A 266 -45.24 -0.51 8.64
C GLU A 266 -43.90 0.25 8.60
N GLN A 267 -43.68 1.20 9.52
CA GLN A 267 -42.39 1.87 9.68
C GLN A 267 -41.27 0.86 10.00
N ARG A 268 -41.54 -0.11 10.89
CA ARG A 268 -40.56 -1.14 11.24
C ARG A 268 -40.25 -2.06 10.05
N LYS A 269 -41.26 -2.41 9.25
CA LYS A 269 -41.12 -3.20 8.01
C LYS A 269 -40.28 -2.45 6.98
N LYS A 270 -40.59 -1.17 6.70
CA LYS A 270 -39.81 -0.30 5.81
C LYS A 270 -38.35 -0.21 6.27
N LYS A 271 -38.09 0.06 7.56
CA LYS A 271 -36.73 0.08 8.12
C LYS A 271 -35.97 -1.23 7.91
N ARG A 272 -36.61 -2.37 8.17
CA ARG A 272 -35.99 -3.70 7.94
C ARG A 272 -35.66 -3.94 6.46
N ASN A 273 -36.56 -3.57 5.56
CA ASN A 273 -36.33 -3.70 4.12
C ASN A 273 -35.19 -2.79 3.63
N CYS A 274 -35.15 -1.53 4.08
CA CYS A 274 -34.04 -0.62 3.79
C CYS A 274 -32.70 -1.17 4.31
N GLN A 275 -32.68 -1.69 5.55
CA GLN A 275 -31.48 -2.31 6.12
C GLN A 275 -31.04 -3.56 5.33
N ARG A 276 -31.99 -4.38 4.89
CA ARG A 276 -31.71 -5.56 4.04
C ARG A 276 -31.09 -5.14 2.71
N ARG A 277 -31.69 -4.17 2.00
CA ARG A 277 -31.15 -3.63 0.75
C ARG A 277 -29.74 -3.05 0.93
N ARG A 278 -29.52 -2.25 1.99
CA ARG A 278 -28.19 -1.70 2.31
C ARG A 278 -27.15 -2.77 2.65
N ARG A 279 -27.54 -3.87 3.30
CA ARG A 279 -26.62 -5.00 3.57
C ARG A 279 -26.28 -5.76 2.30
N GLN A 280 -27.28 -6.00 1.45
CA GLN A 280 -27.08 -6.66 0.15
C GLN A 280 -26.18 -5.82 -0.75
N GLN A 281 -26.42 -4.50 -0.82
CA GLN A 281 -25.57 -3.59 -1.59
C GLN A 281 -24.13 -3.60 -1.07
N ARG A 282 -23.92 -3.42 0.24
CA ARG A 282 -22.57 -3.51 0.84
C ARG A 282 -21.89 -4.86 0.55
N SER A 283 -22.63 -5.96 0.54
CA SER A 283 -22.10 -7.28 0.19
C SER A 283 -21.66 -7.36 -1.27
N ILE A 284 -22.44 -6.77 -2.19
CA ILE A 284 -22.10 -6.71 -3.62
C ILE A 284 -20.87 -5.82 -3.82
N ASP A 285 -20.86 -4.63 -3.22
CA ASP A 285 -19.76 -3.68 -3.35
C ASP A 285 -18.46 -4.26 -2.77
N SER A 286 -18.54 -4.92 -1.61
CA SER A 286 -17.38 -5.62 -1.02
C SER A 286 -16.88 -6.77 -1.88
N ALA A 287 -17.77 -7.48 -2.59
CA ALA A 287 -17.39 -8.56 -3.50
C ALA A 287 -16.72 -8.01 -4.76
N LYS A 288 -17.23 -6.91 -5.33
CA LYS A 288 -16.61 -6.21 -6.46
C LYS A 288 -15.21 -5.71 -6.13
N GLN A 289 -15.05 -5.07 -4.96
CA GLN A 289 -13.74 -4.60 -4.49
C GLN A 289 -12.75 -5.76 -4.34
N ARG A 290 -13.18 -6.91 -3.81
CA ARG A 290 -12.33 -8.11 -3.74
C ARG A 290 -11.92 -8.61 -5.12
N GLU A 291 -12.84 -8.63 -6.08
CA GLU A 291 -12.54 -9.04 -7.45
C GLU A 291 -11.55 -8.08 -8.12
N GLU A 292 -11.65 -6.78 -7.88
CA GLU A 292 -10.71 -5.76 -8.36
C GLU A 292 -9.31 -5.95 -7.74
N ILE A 293 -9.25 -6.18 -6.43
CA ILE A 293 -8.01 -6.49 -5.71
C ILE A 293 -7.38 -7.78 -6.26
N ASP A 294 -8.17 -8.84 -6.46
CA ASP A 294 -7.68 -10.11 -7.01
C ASP A 294 -7.15 -9.95 -8.44
N LYS A 295 -7.77 -9.10 -9.26
CA LYS A 295 -7.26 -8.75 -10.60
C LYS A 295 -5.92 -8.01 -10.52
N ALA A 296 -5.81 -7.04 -9.61
CA ALA A 296 -4.56 -6.32 -9.39
C ALA A 296 -3.43 -7.25 -8.89
N HIS A 297 -3.73 -8.16 -7.95
CA HIS A 297 -2.77 -9.16 -7.48
C HIS A 297 -2.28 -10.07 -8.62
N LYS A 298 -3.20 -10.56 -9.46
CA LYS A 298 -2.83 -11.36 -10.64
C LYS A 298 -1.94 -10.59 -11.63
N GLU A 299 -2.19 -9.29 -11.79
CA GLU A 299 -1.35 -8.41 -12.63
C GLU A 299 0.06 -8.28 -12.05
N VAL A 300 0.17 -8.06 -10.75
CA VAL A 300 1.44 -7.99 -10.02
C VAL A 300 2.20 -9.31 -10.12
N ASP A 301 1.53 -10.45 -9.87
CA ASP A 301 2.13 -11.78 -9.96
C ASP A 301 2.67 -12.06 -11.37
N ARG A 302 1.89 -11.70 -12.40
CA ARG A 302 2.33 -11.82 -13.80
C ARG A 302 3.54 -10.96 -14.10
N TRP A 303 3.55 -9.72 -13.60
CA TRP A 303 4.70 -8.82 -13.76
C TRP A 303 5.95 -9.37 -13.07
N LEU A 304 5.80 -9.93 -11.86
CA LEU A 304 6.89 -10.56 -11.12
C LEU A 304 7.47 -11.77 -11.85
N GLU A 305 6.62 -12.63 -12.42
CA GLU A 305 7.10 -13.80 -13.20
C GLU A 305 7.82 -13.35 -14.47
N ASN A 306 7.27 -12.38 -15.21
CA ASN A 306 7.94 -11.81 -16.38
C ASN A 306 9.31 -11.20 -16.04
N MET A 307 9.39 -10.48 -14.91
CA MET A 307 10.64 -9.88 -14.43
C MET A 307 11.66 -10.95 -14.05
N LYS A 308 11.21 -12.02 -13.40
CA LYS A 308 12.05 -13.16 -13.07
C LYS A 308 12.58 -13.85 -14.33
N ASP A 309 11.72 -14.05 -15.33
CA ASP A 309 12.11 -14.62 -16.62
C ASP A 309 13.10 -13.72 -17.38
N GLU A 310 12.95 -12.40 -17.29
CA GLU A 310 13.92 -11.43 -17.83
C GLU A 310 15.29 -11.57 -17.15
N VAL A 311 15.31 -11.66 -15.82
CA VAL A 311 16.54 -11.85 -15.04
C VAL A 311 17.21 -13.19 -15.37
N GLU A 312 16.46 -14.28 -15.47
CA GLU A 312 17.01 -15.59 -15.83
C GLU A 312 17.52 -15.63 -17.27
N ARG A 313 16.81 -15.02 -18.23
CA ARG A 313 17.32 -14.86 -19.60
C ARG A 313 18.62 -14.08 -19.63
N ALA A 314 18.71 -12.97 -18.90
CA ALA A 314 19.93 -12.17 -18.83
C ALA A 314 21.11 -12.97 -18.23
N LYS A 315 20.89 -13.77 -17.19
CA LYS A 315 21.91 -14.66 -16.63
C LYS A 315 22.37 -15.71 -17.64
N MET A 316 21.43 -16.31 -18.38
CA MET A 316 21.75 -17.30 -19.42
C MET A 316 22.54 -16.68 -20.57
N GLU A 317 22.18 -15.47 -21.02
CA GLU A 317 22.93 -14.72 -22.03
C GLU A 317 24.34 -14.37 -21.55
N GLU A 318 24.50 -13.95 -20.29
CA GLU A 318 25.82 -13.67 -19.71
C GLU A 318 26.68 -14.94 -19.64
N LEU A 319 26.09 -16.07 -19.27
CA LEU A 319 26.78 -17.36 -19.25
C LEU A 319 27.21 -17.77 -20.67
N MET A 320 26.32 -17.68 -21.66
CA MET A 320 26.65 -17.96 -23.06
C MET A 320 27.78 -17.06 -23.58
N LYS A 321 27.79 -15.78 -23.17
CA LYS A 321 28.87 -14.86 -23.53
C LYS A 321 30.20 -15.29 -22.91
N LYS A 322 30.23 -15.68 -21.63
CA LYS A 322 31.43 -16.18 -20.96
C LYS A 322 31.96 -17.46 -21.64
N ASP A 323 31.07 -18.37 -22.01
CA ASP A 323 31.44 -19.59 -22.72
C ASP A 323 32.03 -19.27 -24.10
N ALA A 324 31.42 -18.34 -24.84
CA ALA A 324 31.93 -17.87 -26.12
C ALA A 324 33.32 -17.19 -25.98
N ASP A 325 33.51 -16.36 -24.96
CA ASP A 325 34.80 -15.72 -24.65
C ASP A 325 35.88 -16.76 -24.29
N CYS A 326 35.52 -17.80 -23.53
CA CYS A 326 36.43 -18.92 -23.23
C CYS A 326 36.85 -19.66 -24.50
N VAL A 327 35.90 -20.00 -25.38
CA VAL A 327 36.20 -20.68 -26.66
C VAL A 327 37.05 -19.78 -27.56
N LEU A 328 36.77 -18.48 -27.63
CA LEU A 328 37.60 -17.52 -28.35
C LEU A 328 39.03 -17.45 -27.79
N ALA A 329 39.19 -17.46 -26.46
CA ALA A 329 40.51 -17.48 -25.82
C ALA A 329 41.30 -18.74 -26.21
N GLU A 330 40.64 -19.90 -26.32
CA GLU A 330 41.28 -21.12 -26.80
C GLU A 330 41.69 -21.05 -28.27
N VAL A 331 40.80 -20.57 -29.16
CA VAL A 331 41.09 -20.44 -30.59
C VAL A 331 42.23 -19.44 -30.83
N THR A 332 42.22 -18.29 -30.13
CA THR A 332 43.30 -17.30 -30.22
C THR A 332 44.62 -17.85 -29.70
N LYS A 333 44.62 -18.65 -28.62
CA LYS A 333 45.80 -19.36 -28.14
C LYS A 333 46.33 -20.35 -29.19
N LYS A 334 45.48 -21.21 -29.75
CA LYS A 334 45.85 -22.17 -30.81
C LYS A 334 46.46 -21.47 -32.02
N LYS A 335 45.87 -20.36 -32.45
CA LYS A 335 46.39 -19.50 -33.52
C LYS A 335 47.75 -18.91 -33.17
N SER A 336 47.94 -18.43 -31.94
CA SER A 336 49.22 -17.90 -31.49
C SER A 336 50.31 -18.99 -31.47
N ASP A 337 49.96 -20.21 -31.05
CA ASP A 337 50.89 -21.33 -30.99
C ASP A 337 51.29 -21.81 -32.39
N ALA A 338 50.35 -21.86 -33.34
CA ALA A 338 50.65 -22.11 -34.76
C ALA A 338 51.58 -21.04 -35.37
N ARG A 339 51.43 -19.76 -35.00
CA ARG A 339 52.37 -18.70 -35.43
C ARG A 339 53.76 -18.89 -34.84
N LYS A 340 53.87 -19.30 -33.57
CA LYS A 340 55.15 -19.58 -32.92
C LYS A 340 55.86 -20.75 -33.59
N THR A 341 55.17 -21.84 -33.91
CA THR A 341 55.77 -23.00 -34.58
C THR A 341 56.24 -22.66 -36.00
N LEU A 342 55.46 -21.89 -36.77
CA LEU A 342 55.88 -21.38 -38.07
C LEU A 342 57.11 -20.47 -37.97
N SER A 343 57.15 -19.57 -37.00
CA SER A 343 58.31 -18.70 -36.74
C SER A 343 59.56 -19.51 -36.37
N LEU A 344 59.40 -20.57 -35.56
CA LEU A 344 60.47 -21.49 -35.20
C LEU A 344 61.00 -22.22 -36.45
N ILE A 345 60.13 -22.78 -37.29
CA ILE A 345 60.53 -23.44 -38.54
C ILE A 345 61.29 -22.46 -39.44
N ALA A 346 60.80 -21.22 -39.60
CA ALA A 346 61.48 -20.19 -40.39
C ALA A 346 62.88 -19.85 -39.81
N SER A 347 63.02 -19.79 -38.48
CA SER A 347 64.32 -19.58 -37.83
C SER A 347 65.28 -20.75 -38.05
N LEU A 348 64.78 -22.00 -38.05
CA LEU A 348 65.58 -23.21 -38.32
C LEU A 348 66.04 -23.25 -39.78
N VAL A 349 65.18 -22.87 -40.72
CA VAL A 349 65.54 -22.74 -42.14
C VAL A 349 66.65 -21.71 -42.32
N LYS A 350 66.52 -20.51 -41.72
CA LYS A 350 67.57 -19.48 -41.76
C LYS A 350 68.88 -19.96 -41.13
N LEU A 351 68.82 -20.61 -39.96
CA LEU A 351 70.01 -21.15 -39.29
C LEU A 351 70.73 -22.17 -40.18
N ARG A 352 69.97 -23.04 -40.84
CA ARG A 352 70.53 -24.02 -41.77
C ARG A 352 71.15 -23.37 -42.99
N GLN A 353 70.50 -22.38 -43.60
CA GLN A 353 71.04 -21.61 -44.73
C GLN A 353 72.37 -20.93 -44.36
N VAL A 354 72.46 -20.33 -43.17
CA VAL A 354 73.69 -19.71 -42.67
C VAL A 354 74.79 -20.75 -42.47
N ARG A 355 74.48 -21.90 -41.86
CA ARG A 355 75.43 -23.01 -41.68
C ARG A 355 75.91 -23.59 -43.00
N GLU A 356 75.01 -23.73 -43.97
CA GLU A 356 75.32 -24.22 -45.31
C GLU A 356 76.22 -23.25 -46.08
N HIS A 357 75.91 -21.94 -46.03
CA HIS A 357 76.77 -20.90 -46.59
C HIS A 357 78.16 -20.93 -45.93
N ALA A 358 78.23 -21.01 -44.59
CA ALA A 358 79.50 -21.09 -43.87
C ALA A 358 80.32 -22.35 -44.22
N ALA A 359 79.67 -23.50 -44.41
CA ALA A 359 80.34 -24.74 -44.84
C ALA A 359 80.86 -24.64 -46.28
N LYS A 360 80.08 -24.05 -47.19
CA LYS A 360 80.49 -23.77 -48.57
C LYS A 360 81.71 -22.85 -48.63
N GLN A 361 81.75 -21.80 -47.79
CA GLN A 361 82.91 -20.90 -47.68
C GLN A 361 84.17 -21.60 -47.13
N ARG A 362 84.01 -22.69 -46.37
CA ARG A 362 85.12 -23.53 -45.88
C ARG A 362 85.56 -24.63 -46.86
N GLY A 363 84.90 -24.75 -48.03
CA GLY A 363 85.19 -25.80 -49.02
C GLY A 363 84.63 -27.18 -48.67
N GLU A 364 83.73 -27.28 -47.71
CA GLU A 364 83.09 -28.53 -47.25
C GLU A 364 81.93 -28.92 -48.20
N LYS A 365 81.88 -30.18 -48.63
CA LYS A 365 80.77 -30.68 -49.48
C LYS A 365 79.54 -30.97 -48.62
N VAL A 366 78.49 -30.18 -48.79
CA VAL A 366 77.19 -30.42 -48.13
C VAL A 366 76.41 -31.49 -48.90
N SER A 367 75.90 -32.51 -48.21
CA SER A 367 75.06 -33.58 -48.79
C SER A 367 73.76 -33.00 -49.34
N LEU A 368 73.54 -33.20 -50.65
CA LEU A 368 72.35 -32.74 -51.36
C LEU A 368 71.10 -33.53 -50.95
N GLU A 369 71.27 -34.81 -50.63
CA GLU A 369 70.19 -35.69 -50.18
C GLU A 369 69.64 -35.23 -48.82
N ASP A 370 70.52 -34.89 -47.89
CA ASP A 370 70.13 -34.32 -46.59
C ASP A 370 69.46 -32.96 -46.76
N HIS A 371 69.97 -32.13 -47.67
CA HIS A 371 69.36 -30.84 -48.00
C HIS A 371 67.89 -31.03 -48.40
N ASN A 372 67.67 -31.88 -49.40
CA ASN A 372 66.36 -32.20 -49.94
C ASN A 372 65.44 -32.88 -48.92
N ALA A 373 65.96 -33.75 -48.05
CA ALA A 373 65.16 -34.43 -47.01
C ALA A 373 64.60 -33.43 -45.98
N PHE A 374 65.44 -32.54 -45.46
CA PHE A 374 64.99 -31.51 -44.52
C PHE A 374 64.11 -30.46 -45.20
N GLU A 375 64.38 -30.08 -46.45
CA GLU A 375 63.50 -29.18 -47.20
C GLU A 375 62.11 -29.79 -47.37
N LYS A 376 62.01 -31.09 -47.73
CA LYS A 376 60.73 -31.80 -47.79
C LYS A 376 59.99 -31.78 -46.45
N VAL A 377 60.68 -32.07 -45.34
CA VAL A 377 60.07 -32.11 -44.00
C VAL A 377 59.63 -30.71 -43.55
N THR A 378 60.47 -29.68 -43.73
CA THR A 378 60.13 -28.31 -43.35
C THR A 378 59.02 -27.72 -44.20
N ASN A 379 59.00 -27.97 -45.51
CA ASN A 379 57.91 -27.55 -46.39
C ASN A 379 56.60 -28.26 -46.03
N HIS A 380 56.66 -29.54 -45.70
CA HIS A 380 55.47 -30.29 -45.27
C HIS A 380 54.91 -29.76 -43.94
N LEU A 381 55.77 -29.54 -42.93
CA LEU A 381 55.35 -28.98 -41.63
C LEU A 381 54.82 -27.56 -41.78
N THR A 382 55.46 -26.72 -42.59
CA THR A 382 54.99 -25.36 -42.88
C THR A 382 53.59 -25.40 -43.48
N LYS A 383 53.35 -26.29 -44.45
CA LYS A 383 52.02 -26.45 -45.07
C LYS A 383 50.94 -26.90 -44.08
N ILE A 384 51.25 -27.82 -43.16
CA ILE A 384 50.31 -28.27 -42.12
C ILE A 384 49.94 -27.10 -41.20
N TRP A 385 50.94 -26.36 -40.70
CA TRP A 385 50.71 -25.27 -39.78
C TRP A 385 50.05 -24.06 -40.43
N ASP A 386 50.34 -23.77 -41.70
CA ASP A 386 49.63 -22.74 -42.48
C ASP A 386 48.16 -23.10 -42.68
N SER A 387 47.86 -24.36 -43.01
CA SER A 387 46.48 -24.84 -43.12
C SER A 387 45.74 -24.75 -41.78
N ALA A 388 46.38 -25.14 -40.68
CA ALA A 388 45.80 -25.02 -39.33
C ALA A 388 45.56 -23.56 -38.94
N LEU A 389 46.47 -22.64 -39.28
CA LEU A 389 46.32 -21.21 -39.04
C LEU A 389 45.15 -20.61 -39.82
N GLU A 390 44.93 -21.06 -41.05
CA GLU A 390 43.79 -20.63 -41.86
C GLU A 390 42.46 -21.10 -41.26
N VAL A 391 42.39 -22.34 -40.76
CA VAL A 391 41.22 -22.90 -40.08
C VAL A 391 40.93 -22.11 -38.80
N TYR A 392 41.91 -21.92 -37.91
CA TYR A 392 41.71 -21.14 -36.68
C TYR A 392 41.36 -19.68 -36.96
N GLY A 393 41.90 -19.10 -38.04
CA GLY A 393 41.56 -17.74 -38.46
C GLY A 393 40.14 -17.60 -38.98
N LYS A 394 39.57 -18.64 -39.61
CA LYS A 394 38.16 -18.68 -40.00
C LYS A 394 37.26 -18.89 -38.78
N GLU A 395 37.60 -19.83 -37.90
CA GLU A 395 36.87 -20.10 -36.65
C GLU A 395 36.76 -18.85 -35.76
N GLU A 396 37.85 -18.12 -35.55
CA GLU A 396 37.87 -16.88 -34.77
C GLU A 396 36.96 -15.81 -35.38
N LYS A 397 37.01 -15.60 -36.71
CA LYS A 397 36.16 -14.63 -37.40
C LYS A 397 34.68 -14.99 -37.29
N THR A 398 34.35 -16.27 -37.45
CA THR A 398 32.97 -16.76 -37.31
C THR A 398 32.45 -16.52 -35.90
N LEU A 399 33.24 -16.83 -34.88
CA LEU A 399 32.89 -16.61 -33.47
C LEU A 399 32.78 -15.12 -33.11
N GLN A 400 33.67 -14.27 -33.64
CA GLN A 400 33.59 -12.82 -33.48
C GLN A 400 32.31 -12.25 -34.11
N VAL A 401 31.91 -12.71 -35.30
CA VAL A 401 30.65 -12.28 -35.94
C VAL A 401 29.44 -12.73 -35.13
N MET A 402 29.44 -13.96 -34.59
CA MET A 402 28.36 -14.45 -33.71
C MET A 402 28.24 -13.62 -32.42
N LEU A 403 29.36 -13.24 -31.80
CA LEU A 403 29.39 -12.34 -30.64
C LEU A 403 28.99 -10.91 -30.98
N MET A 404 29.33 -10.42 -32.17
CA MET A 404 28.97 -9.08 -32.59
C MET A 404 27.46 -8.98 -32.88
N GLN A 405 26.89 -9.93 -33.61
CA GLN A 405 25.45 -9.99 -33.92
C GLN A 405 24.59 -10.10 -32.65
N THR A 406 25.01 -10.89 -31.66
CA THR A 406 24.33 -10.98 -30.36
C THR A 406 24.45 -9.70 -29.52
N ALA A 407 25.52 -8.90 -29.70
CA ALA A 407 25.73 -7.66 -28.96
C ALA A 407 25.09 -6.42 -29.61
N THR A 408 24.93 -6.37 -30.93
CA THR A 408 24.59 -5.13 -31.65
C THR A 408 23.12 -4.96 -32.01
N GLU A 409 22.29 -5.99 -32.04
CA GLU A 409 20.97 -5.87 -32.68
C GLU A 409 19.81 -5.51 -31.73
N ASP A 410 19.69 -6.06 -30.52
CA ASP A 410 18.40 -5.90 -29.79
C ASP A 410 18.42 -5.25 -28.40
N ASN A 411 19.51 -5.32 -27.61
CA ASN A 411 19.40 -4.98 -26.17
C ASN A 411 19.86 -3.57 -25.80
N ASN A 412 21.03 -3.09 -26.26
CA ASN A 412 21.58 -1.84 -25.73
C ASN A 412 20.99 -0.57 -26.39
N SER A 413 20.89 -0.52 -27.72
CA SER A 413 20.31 0.64 -28.41
C SER A 413 18.81 0.80 -28.12
N ALA A 414 18.06 -0.31 -28.05
CA ALA A 414 16.65 -0.29 -27.68
C ALA A 414 16.45 0.11 -26.21
N ARG A 415 17.29 -0.39 -25.28
CA ARG A 415 17.26 0.03 -23.88
C ARG A 415 17.58 1.52 -23.72
N ILE A 416 18.62 2.01 -24.39
CA ILE A 416 18.99 3.44 -24.37
C ILE A 416 17.89 4.31 -24.98
N ALA A 417 17.23 3.86 -26.06
CA ALA A 417 16.10 4.56 -26.65
C ALA A 417 14.89 4.59 -25.71
N LYS A 418 14.61 3.49 -25.00
CA LYS A 418 13.54 3.40 -24.01
C LYS A 418 13.82 4.29 -22.80
N GLU A 419 15.05 4.29 -22.28
CA GLU A 419 15.48 5.18 -21.20
C GLU A 419 15.38 6.66 -21.62
N ARG A 420 15.79 7.01 -22.85
CA ARG A 420 15.62 8.37 -23.40
C ARG A 420 14.16 8.78 -23.53
N ASN A 421 13.29 7.89 -23.99
CA ASN A 421 11.85 8.17 -24.07
C ASN A 421 11.24 8.38 -22.70
N ILE A 422 11.57 7.54 -21.72
CA ILE A 422 11.12 7.71 -20.33
C ILE A 422 11.58 9.08 -19.81
N MET A 423 12.86 9.42 -19.98
CA MET A 423 13.37 10.74 -19.56
C MET A 423 12.62 11.89 -20.24
N HIS A 424 12.29 11.77 -21.52
CA HIS A 424 11.50 12.76 -22.24
C HIS A 424 10.05 12.85 -21.73
N GLU A 425 9.43 11.72 -21.37
CA GLU A 425 8.10 11.69 -20.77
C GLU A 425 8.09 12.37 -19.39
N TRP A 426 9.08 12.09 -18.54
CA TRP A 426 9.24 12.75 -17.24
C TRP A 426 9.52 14.25 -17.41
N GLU A 427 10.39 14.61 -18.35
CA GLU A 427 10.69 16.01 -18.64
C GLU A 427 9.44 16.75 -19.14
N SER A 428 8.63 16.11 -19.98
CA SER A 428 7.35 16.66 -20.42
C SER A 428 6.29 16.70 -19.31
N ALA A 429 6.30 15.77 -18.36
CA ALA A 429 5.34 15.73 -17.26
C ALA A 429 5.67 16.79 -16.19
N PHE A 430 6.95 16.97 -15.88
CA PHE A 430 7.41 17.96 -14.91
C PHE A 430 7.43 19.38 -15.47
N PHE A 431 7.81 19.56 -16.74
CA PHE A 431 8.06 20.89 -17.32
C PHE A 431 7.11 21.25 -18.46
N GLY A 432 6.16 20.37 -18.79
CA GLY A 432 5.24 20.56 -19.92
C GLY A 432 5.88 20.26 -21.28
N PRO A 433 5.10 20.30 -22.39
CA PRO A 433 5.67 20.16 -23.72
C PRO A 433 6.77 21.21 -23.92
N LYS A 434 7.93 20.79 -24.46
CA LYS A 434 9.00 21.69 -24.92
C LYS A 434 8.49 22.53 -26.09
N THR A 435 7.64 23.48 -25.77
CA THR A 435 7.29 24.57 -26.66
C THR A 435 8.59 25.36 -26.76
N ILE A 436 9.15 25.47 -27.96
CA ILE A 436 10.25 26.38 -28.21
C ILE A 436 9.74 27.75 -27.76
N LEU A 437 10.15 28.18 -26.56
CA LEU A 437 9.74 29.45 -25.99
C LEU A 437 10.10 30.51 -27.04
N ALA A 438 9.10 31.30 -27.43
CA ALA A 438 9.26 32.32 -28.43
C ALA A 438 10.49 33.19 -28.09
N PRO A 439 11.21 33.76 -29.08
CA PRO A 439 12.39 34.60 -28.85
C PRO A 439 12.20 35.73 -27.82
N SER A 440 10.95 36.12 -27.53
CA SER A 440 10.56 37.05 -26.47
C SER A 440 10.97 36.61 -25.06
N TYR A 441 11.05 35.30 -24.77
CA TYR A 441 11.45 34.80 -23.45
C TYR A 441 12.95 34.95 -23.21
N PHE A 442 13.76 34.89 -24.27
CA PHE A 442 15.21 35.11 -24.20
C PHE A 442 15.53 36.54 -23.73
N ASN A 443 14.69 37.52 -24.07
CA ASN A 443 14.85 38.90 -23.63
C ASN A 443 14.62 39.08 -22.12
N LEU A 444 13.85 38.22 -21.47
CA LEU A 444 13.62 38.27 -20.01
C LEU A 444 14.86 37.80 -19.24
N ALA A 445 15.58 36.80 -19.73
CA ALA A 445 16.81 36.31 -19.12
C ALA A 445 18.01 37.27 -19.33
N VAL A 446 17.97 38.14 -20.35
CA VAL A 446 18.99 39.16 -20.59
C VAL A 446 18.89 40.30 -19.56
N ALA A 447 17.72 40.54 -18.98
CA ALA A 447 17.50 41.54 -17.92
C ALA A 447 18.36 41.30 -16.67
N GLU A 448 18.77 40.05 -16.41
CA GLU A 448 19.65 39.71 -15.29
C GLU A 448 21.11 40.16 -15.51
N LYS A 449 21.49 40.47 -16.76
CA LYS A 449 22.87 40.79 -17.14
C LYS A 449 23.09 42.26 -17.48
N ASP A 450 22.03 43.00 -17.84
CA ASP A 450 22.11 44.40 -18.24
C ASP A 450 21.00 45.25 -17.62
N LEU A 451 21.39 46.29 -16.88
CA LEU A 451 20.50 47.15 -16.11
C LEU A 451 19.61 48.02 -17.02
N ASP A 452 20.14 48.47 -18.15
CA ASP A 452 19.37 49.29 -19.11
C ASP A 452 18.26 48.46 -19.76
N THR A 453 18.55 47.20 -20.08
CA THR A 453 17.56 46.23 -20.56
C THR A 453 16.50 45.93 -19.50
N PHE A 454 16.88 45.78 -18.23
CA PHE A 454 15.92 45.62 -17.12
C PHE A 454 14.98 46.83 -16.99
N ILE A 455 15.53 48.05 -17.04
CA ILE A 455 14.74 49.29 -16.96
C ILE A 455 13.79 49.41 -18.15
N ALA A 456 14.24 49.05 -19.36
CA ALA A 456 13.40 49.06 -20.56
C ALA A 456 12.23 48.06 -20.44
N ILE A 457 12.51 46.84 -19.98
CA ILE A 457 11.47 45.84 -19.70
C ILE A 457 10.50 46.39 -18.65
N ARG A 458 11.00 46.95 -17.53
CA ARG A 458 10.15 47.49 -16.48
C ARG A 458 9.24 48.62 -16.98
N LYS A 459 9.77 49.55 -17.79
CA LYS A 459 8.98 50.60 -18.43
C LYS A 459 7.90 50.05 -19.35
N SER A 460 8.18 48.96 -20.08
CA SER A 460 7.18 48.28 -20.92
C SER A 460 6.08 47.59 -20.10
N TRP A 461 6.36 47.24 -18.84
CA TRP A 461 5.33 46.76 -17.91
C TRP A 461 4.53 47.90 -17.30
N ASP A 462 5.18 49.03 -17.01
CA ASP A 462 4.52 50.22 -16.44
C ASP A 462 3.47 50.82 -17.39
N THR A 463 3.57 50.61 -18.71
CA THR A 463 2.52 51.01 -19.67
C THR A 463 1.19 50.27 -19.48
N PHE A 464 1.17 49.13 -18.78
CA PHE A 464 -0.04 48.37 -18.46
C PHE A 464 -0.61 48.71 -17.06
N LEU A 465 -0.03 49.68 -16.35
CA LEU A 465 -0.48 50.12 -15.02
C LEU A 465 -1.32 51.42 -15.06
N SER A 466 -1.47 52.05 -16.24
CA SER A 466 -2.20 53.32 -16.37
C SER A 466 -3.69 53.08 -16.59
N ALA A 467 -4.53 53.59 -15.69
CA ALA A 467 -5.97 53.34 -15.62
C ALA A 467 -6.83 54.32 -16.44
N GLU A 468 -6.26 55.06 -17.40
CA GLU A 468 -6.98 56.17 -18.06
C GLU A 468 -7.78 55.77 -19.30
N ASP A 469 -7.54 54.58 -19.88
CA ASP A 469 -8.32 54.06 -21.00
C ASP A 469 -8.99 52.72 -20.65
N GLU A 470 -10.33 52.68 -20.63
CA GLU A 470 -11.17 51.50 -20.35
C GLU A 470 -11.02 50.33 -21.37
N SER A 471 -10.09 50.44 -22.32
CA SER A 471 -9.91 49.48 -23.43
C SER A 471 -8.55 48.81 -23.49
N VAL A 472 -7.65 49.04 -22.53
CA VAL A 472 -6.33 48.38 -22.46
C VAL A 472 -6.31 47.34 -21.33
N SER A 473 -5.89 46.11 -21.63
CA SER A 473 -5.77 45.04 -20.63
C SER A 473 -4.57 45.30 -19.71
N ASN A 474 -4.74 45.13 -18.39
CA ASN A 474 -3.68 45.26 -17.38
C ASN A 474 -2.57 44.19 -17.45
N ILE A 475 -2.55 43.39 -18.52
CA ILE A 475 -1.63 42.27 -18.74
C ILE A 475 -1.17 42.32 -20.21
N PRO A 476 0.15 42.18 -20.48
CA PRO A 476 0.67 42.08 -21.84
C PRO A 476 0.04 40.91 -22.62
N VAL A 477 -0.27 41.16 -23.90
CA VAL A 477 -0.82 40.13 -24.80
C VAL A 477 0.19 38.98 -24.97
N GLY A 478 -0.29 37.74 -24.84
CA GLY A 478 0.53 36.52 -24.97
C GLY A 478 1.07 35.94 -23.65
N TRP A 479 0.94 36.64 -22.52
CA TRP A 479 1.34 36.11 -21.20
C TRP A 479 0.30 35.17 -20.57
N VAL A 480 -0.97 35.35 -20.91
CA VAL A 480 -2.07 34.45 -20.51
C VAL A 480 -2.74 33.93 -21.78
N LEU A 481 -2.45 32.68 -22.13
CA LEU A 481 -3.05 32.04 -23.29
C LEU A 481 -4.42 31.45 -22.93
N PRO A 482 -5.49 31.75 -23.68
CA PRO A 482 -6.80 31.16 -23.45
C PRO A 482 -6.79 29.64 -23.71
N ASN A 483 -7.65 28.91 -22.99
CA ASN A 483 -8.00 27.49 -23.25
C ASN A 483 -8.30 27.26 -24.74
N SER A 484 -8.05 26.04 -25.23
CA SER A 484 -8.44 25.51 -26.55
C SER A 484 -9.76 26.02 -27.15
N ASN A 485 -10.78 26.29 -26.31
CA ASN A 485 -12.09 26.86 -26.69
C ASN A 485 -12.39 28.15 -25.89
N PRO A 486 -11.87 29.32 -26.28
CA PRO A 486 -12.13 30.56 -25.58
C PRO A 486 -13.48 31.18 -25.94
N ASN A 487 -14.07 31.90 -24.99
CA ASN A 487 -15.25 32.73 -25.22
C ASN A 487 -14.93 33.83 -26.26
N GLY A 488 -15.92 34.35 -27.00
CA GLY A 488 -15.69 35.23 -28.16
C GLY A 488 -14.75 36.41 -27.90
N ASP A 489 -14.81 37.00 -26.70
CA ASP A 489 -13.96 38.13 -26.28
C ASP A 489 -12.49 37.74 -26.05
N TRP A 490 -12.21 36.46 -25.78
CA TRP A 490 -10.88 35.93 -25.47
C TRP A 490 -10.18 35.30 -26.68
N ALA A 491 -10.93 34.96 -27.73
CA ALA A 491 -10.39 34.34 -28.95
C ALA A 491 -9.32 35.21 -29.64
N LYS A 492 -9.44 36.54 -29.53
CA LYS A 492 -8.52 37.52 -30.12
C LYS A 492 -7.09 37.46 -29.55
N TYR A 493 -6.89 36.90 -28.35
CA TYR A 493 -5.57 36.86 -27.69
C TYR A 493 -4.79 35.55 -27.94
N ARG A 494 -5.29 34.67 -28.81
CA ARG A 494 -4.64 33.38 -29.10
C ARG A 494 -3.63 33.43 -30.26
N ASN A 495 -3.77 34.39 -31.18
CA ASN A 495 -2.99 34.46 -32.42
C ASN A 495 -2.10 35.73 -32.51
N CYS A 496 -1.79 36.36 -31.38
CA CYS A 496 -0.89 37.51 -31.32
C CYS A 496 0.51 37.10 -30.88
#